data_AF-A0A4Z0QN49-F1
#
_entry.id   AF-A0A4Z0QN49-F1
#
_cell.length_a   1.000
_cell.length_b   1.000
_cell.length_c   1.000
_cell.angle_alpha   90.00
_cell.angle_beta   90.00
_cell.angle_gamma   90.00
#
_symmetry.space_group_name_H-M   'P 1'
#
loop_
_entity.id
_entity.type
_entity.pdbx_description
1 polymer ?
#
loop_
_entity_poly.entity_id
_entity_poly.type
_entity_poly.pdbx_seq_one_letter_code
_entity_poly.pdbx_strand_id
1 'polypeptide(L)' 'MSEKEVTYAGQKTREARLKATIGSQKELAEKAGIAASIISDLERGKRPMSPTWARRIVGVVGVGWADLMD' A
#
# COMPACT_ATOMS: atom_id res chain seq x y z
N MET A 1 -12.98 3.47 23.88
CA MET A 1 -12.50 2.60 22.77
C MET A 1 -12.05 3.53 21.66
N SER A 2 -10.77 3.54 21.30
CA SER A 2 -10.22 4.49 20.31
C SER A 2 -10.86 4.23 18.93
N GLU A 3 -11.44 5.27 18.34
CA GLU A 3 -11.78 5.28 16.92
C GLU A 3 -10.47 5.03 16.15
N LYS A 4 -10.41 3.91 15.42
CA LYS A 4 -9.30 3.68 14.49
C LYS A 4 -9.49 4.67 13.35
N GLU A 5 -8.63 5.68 13.31
CA GLU A 5 -8.57 6.62 12.20
C GLU A 5 -8.43 5.85 10.88
N VAL A 6 -9.30 6.16 9.92
CA VAL A 6 -9.39 5.44 8.65
C VAL A 6 -8.42 6.10 7.67
N THR A 7 -7.28 5.46 7.43
CA THR A 7 -6.28 5.98 6.48
C THR A 7 -6.54 5.48 5.05
N TYR A 8 -6.56 6.39 4.08
CA TYR A 8 -6.55 6.05 2.66
C TYR A 8 -5.22 6.46 2.04
N ALA A 9 -4.47 5.47 1.54
CA ALA A 9 -3.13 5.67 0.96
C ALA A 9 -3.03 5.15 -0.48
N GLY A 10 -4.14 5.10 -1.22
CA GLY A 10 -4.21 4.46 -2.54
C GLY A 10 -3.30 5.09 -3.58
N GLN A 11 -3.37 6.41 -3.73
CA GLN A 11 -2.53 7.15 -4.66
C GLN A 11 -1.04 7.03 -4.28
N LYS A 12 -0.70 7.23 -3.01
CA LYS A 12 0.67 7.08 -2.48
C LYS A 12 1.21 5.66 -2.72
N THR A 13 0.38 4.64 -2.55
CA THR A 13 0.74 3.23 -2.84
C THR A 13 1.10 3.06 -4.32
N ARG A 14 0.27 3.59 -5.23
CA ARG A 14 0.54 3.52 -6.67
C ARG A 14 1.82 4.26 -7.04
N GLU A 15 2.00 5.47 -6.52
CA GLU A 15 3.20 6.27 -6.78
C GLU A 15 4.46 5.60 -6.25
N ALA A 16 4.44 5.08 -5.03
CA ALA A 16 5.55 4.35 -4.45
C ALA A 16 5.88 3.07 -5.25
N ARG A 17 4.87 2.34 -5.71
CA ARG A 17 5.04 1.17 -6.58
C ARG A 17 5.77 1.54 -7.88
N LEU A 18 5.34 2.62 -8.53
CA LEU A 18 5.95 3.08 -9.78
C LEU A 18 7.38 3.60 -9.55
N LYS A 19 7.63 4.36 -8.47
CA LYS A 19 8.97 4.81 -8.08
C LYS A 19 9.91 3.64 -7.79
N ALA A 20 9.39 2.56 -7.22
CA ALA A 20 10.13 1.31 -6.98
C ALA A 20 10.30 0.45 -8.24
N THR A 21 9.95 0.95 -9.43
CA THR A 21 10.03 0.24 -10.72
C THR A 21 9.20 -1.04 -10.81
N ILE A 22 8.17 -1.19 -9.95
CA ILE A 22 7.27 -2.34 -9.94
C ILE A 22 6.13 -2.11 -10.93
N GLY A 23 6.15 -2.86 -12.03
CA GLY A 23 5.32 -2.60 -13.21
C GLY A 23 3.83 -2.89 -12.99
N SER A 24 3.48 -3.77 -12.06
CA SER A 24 2.10 -4.22 -11.87
C SER A 24 1.66 -4.35 -10.41
N GLN A 25 0.35 -4.25 -10.17
CA GLN A 25 -0.26 -4.52 -8.87
C GLN A 25 -0.02 -5.96 -8.41
N LYS A 26 0.01 -6.91 -9.36
CA LYS A 26 0.29 -8.33 -9.11
C LYS A 26 1.71 -8.53 -8.58
N GLU A 27 2.69 -7.88 -9.20
CA GLU A 27 4.09 -7.97 -8.78
C GLU A 27 4.30 -7.37 -7.39
N LEU A 28 3.69 -6.21 -7.08
CA LEU A 28 3.72 -5.65 -5.72
C LEU A 28 3.09 -6.61 -4.71
N ALA A 29 1.94 -7.20 -5.05
CA ALA A 29 1.25 -8.17 -4.22
C ALA A 29 2.11 -9.40 -3.89
N GLU A 30 2.77 -9.98 -4.90
CA GLU A 30 3.68 -11.12 -4.73
C GLU A 30 4.86 -10.76 -3.84
N LYS A 31 5.54 -9.64 -4.10
CA LYS A 31 6.68 -9.17 -3.27
C LYS A 31 6.26 -8.85 -1.85
N ALA A 32 5.06 -8.31 -1.63
CA ALA A 32 4.56 -7.92 -0.32
C ALA A 32 3.87 -9.06 0.44
N GLY A 33 3.63 -10.21 -0.18
CA GLY A 33 2.82 -11.29 0.39
C GLY A 33 1.38 -10.85 0.70
N ILE A 34 0.79 -10.06 -0.20
CA ILE A 34 -0.58 -9.53 -0.10
C ILE A 34 -1.38 -10.03 -1.30
N ALA A 35 -2.68 -10.31 -1.15
CA ALA A 35 -3.50 -10.66 -2.31
C ALA A 35 -3.61 -9.48 -3.30
N ALA A 36 -3.47 -9.75 -4.61
CA ALA A 36 -3.53 -8.73 -5.65
C ALA A 36 -4.83 -7.91 -5.65
N SER A 37 -5.96 -8.52 -5.25
CA SER A 37 -7.24 -7.82 -5.07
C SER A 37 -7.15 -6.72 -4.01
N ILE A 38 -6.39 -6.93 -2.94
CA ILE A 38 -6.17 -5.93 -1.88
C ILE A 38 -5.37 -4.76 -2.43
N ILE A 39 -4.26 -5.01 -3.13
CA ILE A 39 -3.47 -3.93 -3.77
C ILE A 39 -4.35 -3.13 -4.74
N SER A 40 -5.16 -3.82 -5.55
CA SER A 40 -6.09 -3.16 -6.47
C SER A 40 -7.13 -2.29 -5.75
N ASP A 41 -7.71 -2.78 -4.66
CA ASP A 41 -8.68 -2.02 -3.86
C ASP A 41 -8.04 -0.83 -3.16
N LEU A 42 -6.82 -0.98 -2.65
CA LEU A 42 -6.04 0.10 -2.04
C LEU A 42 -5.78 1.21 -3.07
N GLU A 43 -5.19 0.88 -4.23
CA GLU A 43 -4.85 1.88 -5.26
C GLU A 43 -6.07 2.60 -5.83
N ARG A 44 -7.25 1.94 -5.82
CA ARG A 44 -8.53 2.53 -6.25
C ARG A 44 -9.27 3.27 -5.13
N GLY A 45 -8.73 3.31 -3.91
CA GLY A 45 -9.39 3.92 -2.75
C GLY A 45 -10.67 3.19 -2.30
N LYS A 46 -10.91 1.96 -2.76
CA LYS A 46 -12.09 1.16 -2.35
C LYS A 46 -11.92 0.52 -0.98
N ARG A 47 -10.71 0.53 -0.44
CA ARG A 47 -10.38 -0.07 0.84
C ARG A 47 -9.41 0.84 1.63
N PRO A 48 -9.62 1.01 2.94
CA PRO A 48 -8.66 1.70 3.77
C PRO A 48 -7.37 0.90 3.94
N MET A 49 -6.26 1.62 4.09
CA MET A 49 -4.95 1.04 4.37
C MET A 49 -4.91 0.53 5.82
N SER A 50 -4.49 -0.72 6.01
CA SER A 50 -4.19 -1.23 7.35
C SER A 50 -2.70 -1.05 7.67
N PRO A 51 -2.33 -0.84 8.94
CA PRO A 51 -0.93 -0.76 9.34
C PRO A 51 -0.09 -1.98 8.94
N THR A 52 -0.71 -3.17 8.94
CA THR A 52 -0.05 -4.42 8.54
C THR A 52 0.28 -4.44 7.05
N TRP A 53 -0.62 -3.96 6.18
CA TRP A 53 -0.33 -3.85 4.75
C TRP A 53 0.66 -2.73 4.45
N ALA A 54 0.53 -1.59 5.12
CA ALA A 54 1.48 -0.48 4.99
C ALA A 54 2.91 -0.94 5.29
N ARG A 55 3.14 -1.68 6.39
CA ARG A 55 4.47 -2.25 6.71
C ARG A 55 5.02 -3.14 5.61
N ARG A 56 4.18 -4.02 5.04
CA ARG A 56 4.57 -4.94 3.97
C ARG A 56 4.88 -4.20 2.67
N ILE A 57 4.06 -3.22 2.30
CA ILE A 57 4.24 -2.40 1.11
C ILE A 57 5.52 -1.57 1.22
N VAL A 58 5.73 -0.88 2.35
CA VAL A 58 6.95 -0.11 2.66
C VAL A 58 8.21 -0.95 2.50
N GLY A 59 8.22 -2.17 3.05
CA GLY A 59 9.35 -3.10 2.93
C GLY A 59 9.69 -3.52 1.50
N VAL A 60 8.75 -3.36 0.56
CA VAL A 60 8.95 -3.71 -0.86
C VAL A 60 9.31 -2.49 -1.70
N VAL A 61 8.62 -1.36 -1.49
CA VAL A 61 8.78 -0.17 -2.34
C VAL A 61 9.91 0.76 -1.86
N GLY A 62 10.44 0.54 -0.65
CA GLY A 62 11.60 1.28 -0.14
C GLY A 62 11.32 2.73 0.25
N VAL A 63 10.05 3.12 0.41
CA VAL A 63 9.65 4.44 0.92
C VAL A 63 9.49 4.42 2.44
N GLY A 64 9.62 5.56 3.10
CA GLY A 64 9.39 5.66 4.54
C GLY A 64 7.94 5.41 4.91
N TRP A 65 7.69 5.06 6.18
CA TRP A 65 6.33 4.94 6.72
C TRP A 65 5.52 6.23 6.53
N ALA A 66 6.14 7.38 6.83
CA ALA A 66 5.58 8.71 6.64
C ALA A 66 5.13 8.94 5.20
N ASP A 67 5.97 8.60 4.21
CA ASP A 67 5.67 8.79 2.79
C ASP A 67 4.41 8.03 2.32
N LEU A 68 4.05 6.94 3.00
CA LEU A 68 2.87 6.15 2.68
C LEU A 68 1.65 6.52 3.54
N MET A 69 1.86 6.88 4.81
CA MET A 69 0.81 6.96 5.83
C MET A 69 0.48 8.37 6.35
N ASP A 70 1.32 9.39 6.09
CA ASP A 70 1.08 10.80 6.44
C ASP A 70 0.41 11.54 5.29
#